data_AF-E2SKU3-F1
#
_entry.id   AF-E2SKU3-F1
#
_cell.length_a   1.000
_cell.length_b   1.000
_cell.length_c   1.000
_cell.angle_alpha   90.00
_cell.angle_beta   90.00
_cell.angle_gamma   90.00
#
_symmetry.space_group_name_H-M   'P 1'
#
loop_
_entity.id
_entity.type
_entity.pdbx_description
1 polymer ?
#
loop_
_entity_poly.entity_id
_entity_poly.type
_entity_poly.pdbx_seq_one_letter_code
_entity_poly.pdbx_strand_id
1 'polypeptide(L)'
;MRCERRLDLMKLLEHVSWAIRDGFLYEDMAFIQQVNGGDEYWTLIKHDGRWIDFESVTFRPCIARGEFYTMLDQLHDEGVQTIEKDLNKTRQRGGINERQL
;
A
#
# COMPACT_ATOMS: atom_id res chain seq x y z
N MET A 1 -8.49 10.47 -1.73
CA MET A 1 -7.79 11.72 -2.10
C MET A 1 -6.41 11.38 -2.68
N ARG A 2 -5.86 12.12 -3.64
CA ARG A 2 -4.52 11.85 -4.21
C ARG A 2 -3.50 12.86 -3.71
N CYS A 3 -2.37 12.37 -3.23
CA CYS A 3 -1.23 13.16 -2.78
C CYS A 3 -0.07 12.95 -3.76
N GLU A 4 0.47 14.04 -4.30
CA GLU A 4 1.60 13.98 -5.23
C GLU A 4 2.95 14.19 -4.52
N ARG A 5 2.96 14.84 -3.36
CA ARG A 5 4.17 15.14 -2.59
C ARG A 5 4.18 14.37 -1.29
N ARG A 6 5.31 13.72 -0.98
CA ARG A 6 5.53 12.99 0.28
C ARG A 6 5.25 13.86 1.52
N LEU A 7 5.61 15.15 1.47
CA LEU A 7 5.34 16.09 2.56
C LEU A 7 3.83 16.33 2.79
N ASP A 8 3.02 16.42 1.72
CA ASP A 8 1.58 16.61 1.85
C ASP A 8 0.93 15.36 2.42
N LEU A 9 1.40 14.19 2.00
CA LEU A 9 0.99 12.91 2.56
C LEU A 9 1.30 12.83 4.06
N MET A 10 2.51 13.20 4.48
CA MET A 10 2.90 13.20 5.89
C MET A 10 1.98 14.10 6.73
N LYS A 11 1.76 15.34 6.28
CA LYS A 11 0.88 16.30 6.98
C LYS A 11 -0.56 15.82 7.08
N LEU A 12 -1.05 15.18 6.02
CA LEU A 12 -2.38 14.58 6.00
C LEU A 12 -2.50 13.49 7.08
N LEU A 13 -1.51 12.60 7.16
CA LEU A 13 -1.46 11.52 8.14
C LEU A 13 -1.40 12.02 9.60
N GLU A 14 -0.78 13.18 9.84
CA GLU A 14 -0.71 13.80 11.17
C GLU A 14 -2.03 14.39 11.66
N HIS A 15 -2.88 14.87 10.75
CA HIS A 15 -4.00 15.77 11.11
C HIS A 15 -5.40 15.20 10.92
N VAL A 16 -5.56 14.04 10.30
CA VAL A 16 -6.89 13.55 9.92
C VAL A 16 -7.38 12.44 10.86
N SER A 17 -8.61 12.62 11.37
CA SER A 17 -9.41 11.54 11.93
C SER A 17 -10.18 10.90 10.78
N TRP A 18 -9.65 9.80 10.26
CA TRP A 18 -10.24 9.10 9.12
C TRP A 18 -11.39 8.21 9.58
N ALA A 19 -12.50 8.28 8.86
CA ALA A 19 -13.52 7.24 8.99
C ALA A 19 -12.96 5.92 8.47
N ILE A 20 -13.52 4.80 8.93
CA ILE A 20 -13.17 3.49 8.39
C ILE A 20 -13.42 3.46 6.88
N ARG A 21 -12.51 2.83 6.13
CA ARG A 21 -12.52 2.74 4.66
C ARG A 21 -12.22 4.04 3.90
N ASP A 22 -12.01 5.16 4.59
CA ASP A 22 -11.39 6.30 3.93
C ASP A 22 -9.95 5.98 3.56
N GLY A 23 -9.48 6.60 2.48
CA GLY A 23 -8.13 6.36 2.02
C GLY A 23 -7.57 7.43 1.10
N PHE A 24 -6.27 7.32 0.90
CA PHE A 24 -5.51 8.22 0.06
C PHE A 24 -4.60 7.43 -0.87
N LEU A 25 -4.23 8.09 -1.97
CA LEU A 25 -3.35 7.59 -3.00
C LEU A 25 -2.04 8.38 -2.96
N TYR A 26 -0.92 7.68 -3.07
CA TYR A 26 0.38 8.28 -3.30
C TYR A 26 1.09 7.46 -4.36
N GLU A 27 1.41 8.08 -5.50
CA GLU A 27 1.91 7.39 -6.69
C GLU A 27 1.00 6.21 -7.08
N ASP A 28 1.54 4.98 -7.07
CA ASP A 28 0.82 3.74 -7.34
C ASP A 28 0.39 3.01 -6.06
N MET A 29 0.56 3.61 -4.89
CA MET A 29 0.12 3.05 -3.61
C MET A 29 -1.23 3.64 -3.16
N ALA A 30 -2.03 2.80 -2.50
CA ALA A 30 -3.25 3.19 -1.80
C ALA A 30 -3.18 2.74 -0.34
N PHE A 31 -3.72 3.57 0.55
CA PHE A 31 -3.75 3.31 1.98
C PHE A 31 -5.18 3.50 2.49
N ILE A 32 -5.78 2.44 3.01
CA ILE A 32 -7.20 2.39 3.37
C ILE A 32 -7.35 2.15 4.88
N GLN A 33 -7.90 3.11 5.62
CA GLN A 33 -8.07 3.05 7.07
C GLN A 33 -8.91 1.83 7.48
N GLN A 34 -8.38 1.00 8.38
CA GLN A 34 -9.04 -0.20 8.90
C GLN A 34 -9.70 0.04 10.26
N VAL A 35 -9.21 1.01 11.03
CA VAL A 35 -9.66 1.29 12.40
C VAL A 35 -10.29 2.69 12.45
N ASN A 36 -11.54 2.79 12.90
CA ASN A 36 -12.23 4.08 12.98
C ASN A 36 -11.47 5.06 13.89
N GLY A 37 -11.00 6.18 13.33
CA GLY A 37 -10.17 7.17 14.04
C GLY A 37 -8.78 6.68 14.44
N GLY A 38 -8.41 5.46 14.03
CA GLY A 38 -7.13 4.83 14.33
C GLY A 38 -6.01 5.28 13.41
N ASP A 39 -4.94 4.49 13.42
CA ASP A 39 -3.73 4.71 12.63
C ASP A 39 -3.27 3.37 12.06
N GLU A 40 -4.19 2.63 11.43
CA GLU A 40 -3.87 1.36 10.79
C GLU A 40 -4.49 1.32 9.41
N TYR A 41 -3.63 1.26 8.39
CA TYR A 41 -4.03 1.35 7.00
C TYR A 41 -3.69 0.05 6.29
N TRP A 42 -4.64 -0.46 5.52
CA TRP A 42 -4.41 -1.53 4.58
C TRP A 42 -3.75 -0.96 3.32
N THR A 43 -2.61 -1.51 2.95
CA THR A 43 -1.76 -1.00 1.88
C THR A 43 -1.95 -1.82 0.60
N LEU A 44 -2.13 -1.12 -0.51
CA LEU A 44 -2.27 -1.71 -1.84
C LEU A 44 -1.30 -1.05 -2.82
N ILE A 45 -0.83 -1.81 -3.78
CA ILE A 45 -0.02 -1.33 -4.91
C ILE A 45 -0.78 -1.56 -6.22
N LYS A 46 -0.71 -0.61 -7.15
CA LYS A 46 -1.33 -0.70 -8.47
C LYS A 46 -0.37 -1.32 -9.48
N HIS A 47 -0.84 -2.33 -10.20
CA HIS A 47 -0.13 -2.88 -11.34
C HIS A 47 -1.11 -3.34 -12.41
N ASP A 48 -0.86 -2.97 -13.67
CA ASP A 48 -1.68 -3.34 -14.83
C ASP A 48 -3.20 -3.15 -14.61
N GLY A 49 -3.57 -1.98 -14.06
CA GLY A 49 -4.96 -1.63 -13.78
C GLY A 49 -5.59 -2.33 -12.58
N ARG A 50 -4.87 -3.22 -11.88
CA ARG A 50 -5.33 -3.96 -10.70
C ARG A 50 -4.67 -3.45 -9.43
N TRP A 51 -5.35 -3.59 -8.31
CA TRP A 51 -4.82 -3.31 -6.98
C TRP A 51 -4.50 -4.64 -6.28
N ILE A 52 -3.31 -4.72 -5.69
CA ILE A 52 -2.82 -5.90 -4.98
C ILE A 52 -2.49 -5.46 -3.56
N ASP A 53 -3.07 -6.12 -2.57
CA ASP A 53 -2.78 -5.89 -1.17
C ASP A 53 -1.50 -6.61 -0.71
N PHE A 54 -0.80 -6.03 0.27
CA PHE A 54 0.42 -6.65 0.79
C PHE A 54 0.60 -6.57 2.31
N GLU A 55 0.34 -5.44 2.95
CA GLU A 55 0.51 -5.30 4.40
C GLU A 55 -0.39 -4.23 5.03
N SER A 56 -0.43 -4.23 6.36
CA SER A 56 -0.99 -3.13 7.16
C SER A 56 0.11 -2.25 7.71
N VAL A 57 -0.10 -0.93 7.74
CA VAL A 57 0.89 0.03 8.25
C VAL A 57 0.29 1.03 9.23
N THR A 58 1.10 1.48 10.18
CA THR A 58 0.80 2.52 11.18
C THR A 58 1.79 3.66 11.04
N PHE A 59 1.29 4.87 10.74
CA PHE A 59 2.15 5.99 10.33
C PHE A 59 2.59 6.90 11.47
N ARG A 60 1.73 7.19 12.47
CA ARG A 60 2.01 8.20 13.51
C ARG A 60 3.28 7.91 14.30
N PRO A 61 3.57 6.67 14.77
CA PRO A 61 4.83 6.38 15.46
C PRO A 61 6.05 6.59 14.56
N CYS A 62 5.94 6.25 13.27
CA CYS A 62 7.02 6.45 12.31
C CYS A 62 7.29 7.93 12.05
N ILE A 63 6.23 8.72 11.85
CA ILE A 63 6.33 10.18 11.69
C ILE A 63 6.94 10.82 12.94
N ALA A 64 6.48 10.43 14.14
CA ALA A 64 7.02 10.94 15.41
C ALA A 64 8.51 10.64 15.61
N ARG A 65 9.02 9.54 15.01
CA ARG A 65 10.45 9.19 15.01
C ARG A 65 11.25 9.82 13.87
N GLY A 66 10.61 10.53 12.95
CA GLY A 66 11.26 11.11 11.76
C GLY A 66 11.62 10.07 10.69
N GLU A 67 10.99 8.90 10.72
CA GLU A 67 11.30 7.77 9.84
C GLU A 67 10.39 7.69 8.60
N PHE A 68 9.45 8.63 8.45
CA PHE A 68 8.36 8.56 7.48
C PHE A 68 8.81 8.29 6.05
N TYR A 69 9.82 9.01 5.56
CA TYR A 69 10.29 8.85 4.18
C TYR A 69 10.93 7.48 3.94
N THR A 70 11.72 7.00 4.90
CA THR A 70 12.33 5.67 4.84
C THR A 70 11.27 4.58 4.83
N MET A 71 10.25 4.69 5.69
CA MET A 71 9.13 3.75 5.70
C MET A 71 8.37 3.79 4.37
N LEU A 72 8.10 4.97 3.82
CA LEU A 72 7.37 5.09 2.56
C LEU A 72 8.13 4.43 1.39
N ASP A 73 9.45 4.60 1.34
CA ASP A 73 10.30 3.97 0.33
C ASP A 73 10.30 2.42 0.51
N GLN A 74 10.34 1.93 1.75
CA GLN A 74 10.24 0.50 2.06
C GLN A 74 8.90 -0.12 1.64
N LEU A 75 7.79 0.57 1.91
CA LEU A 75 6.45 0.12 1.50
C LEU A 75 6.34 0.04 -0.03
N HIS A 76 6.96 0.99 -0.75
CA HIS A 76 7.00 0.94 -2.20
C HIS A 76 7.77 -0.29 -2.69
N ASP A 77 8.96 -0.54 -2.15
CA ASP A 77 9.78 -1.71 -2.52
C ASP A 77 9.05 -3.03 -2.21
N GLU A 78 8.35 -3.12 -1.08
CA GLU A 78 7.53 -4.28 -0.74
C GLU A 78 6.33 -4.44 -1.68
N GLY A 79 5.69 -3.34 -2.07
CA GLY A 79 4.67 -3.32 -3.11
C GLY A 79 5.18 -3.88 -4.44
N VAL A 80 6.36 -3.45 -4.89
CA VAL A 80 7.01 -3.97 -6.10
C VAL A 80 7.28 -5.47 -6.00
N GLN A 81 7.84 -5.94 -4.88
CA GLN A 81 8.07 -7.37 -4.67
C GLN A 81 6.76 -8.17 -4.65
N THR A 82 5.67 -7.57 -4.15
CA THR A 82 4.35 -8.21 -4.15
C THR A 82 3.81 -8.38 -5.57
N ILE A 83 4.00 -7.39 -6.43
CA ILE A 83 3.66 -7.51 -7.86
C ILE A 83 4.40 -8.70 -8.48
N GLU A 84 5.71 -8.82 -8.25
CA GLU A 84 6.50 -9.94 -8.78
C GLU A 84 5.99 -11.30 -8.29
N LYS A 85 5.63 -11.39 -7.00
CA LYS A 85 5.05 -12.61 -6.41
C LYS A 85 3.70 -12.93 -7.05
N ASP A 86 2.83 -11.95 -7.29
CA ASP A 86 1.51 -12.16 -7.90
C ASP A 86 1.62 -12.62 -9.37
N LEU A 87 2.51 -12.00 -10.15
CA LEU A 87 2.80 -12.41 -11.53
C LEU A 87 3.32 -13.85 -11.60
N ASN A 88 4.22 -14.22 -10.69
CA ASN A 88 4.77 -15.57 -10.63
C ASN A 88 3.71 -16.62 -10.24
N LYS A 89 2.82 -16.32 -9.29
CA LYS A 89 1.68 -17.19 -8.94
C LYS A 89 0.75 -17.39 -10.15
N THR A 90 0.48 -16.32 -10.90
CA THR A 90 -0.38 -16.38 -12.09
C THR A 90 0.24 -17.26 -13.19
N ARG A 91 1.54 -17.14 -13.45
CA ARG A 91 2.28 -17.99 -14.40
C ARG A 91 2.26 -19.47 -14.02
N GLN A 92 2.47 -19.79 -12.75
CA GLN A 92 2.43 -21.18 -12.27
C GLN A 92 1.04 -21.81 -12.44
N ARG A 93 -0.03 -21.05 -12.17
CA ARG A 93 -1.41 -21.53 -12.40
C ARG A 93 -1.71 -21.78 -13.88
N GLY A 94 -1.24 -20.91 -14.78
CA GLY A 94 -1.39 -21.11 -16.23
C GLY A 94 -0.65 -22.36 -16.74
N GLY A 95 0.58 -22.58 -16.28
CA GLY A 95 1.41 -23.71 -16.71
C GLY A 95 0.99 -25.09 -16.17
N ILE A 96 0.15 -25.16 -15.13
CA ILE A 96 -0.43 -26.43 -14.66
C ILE A 96 -1.55 -26.90 -15.60
N ASN A 97 -2.35 -25.97 -16.14
CA ASN A 97 -3.47 -26.31 -17.03
C ASN A 97 -3.04 -26.83 -18.41
N GLU A 98 -1.82 -26.52 -18.87
CA GLU A 98 -1.30 -26.96 -20.17
C GLU A 98 -0.60 -28.33 -20.14
N ARG A 99 -0.32 -28.89 -18.94
CA ARG A 99 0.36 -30.20 -18.79
C ARG A 99 -0.60 -31.38 -18.62
N GLN A 100 -1.90 -31.18 -18.81
CA GLN A 100 -2.94 -32.22 -18.72
C GLN A 100 -3.65 -32.51 -20.06
N LEU A 101 -3.07 -32.10 -21.19
CA LEU A 101 -3.56 -32.43 -22.55
C LEU A 101 -2.50 -33.22 -23.33
#